data_AF-A0A9D8F044-F1
#
_entry.id   AF-A0A9D8F044-F1
#
_cell.length_a   1.000
_cell.length_b   1.000
_cell.length_c   1.000
_cell.angle_alpha   90.00
_cell.angle_beta   90.00
_cell.angle_gamma   90.00
#
_symmetry.space_group_name_H-M   'P 1'
#
loop_
_entity.id
_entity.type
_entity.pdbx_description
1 polymer ?
#
loop_
_entity_poly.entity_id
_entity_poly.type
_entity_poly.pdbx_seq_one_letter_code
_entity_poly.pdbx_strand_id
1 'polypeptide(L)'
;MTSLLRREFLLRALAACGTVAYASAGPRGAEAAGAVPGAARSISAGYFGDQVDAVRVIGEAHLRQLGVEAGDASIRSAARTTLAMIERARDQPRAIRALEQAVRQDFERGRTVQVEGWILSKTEADLCALSLLEDDLSR
;
A
#
# COMPACT_ATOMS: atom_id res chain seq x y z
N MET A 1 -14.90 6.99 -24.60
CA MET A 1 -13.58 7.04 -23.92
C MET A 1 -13.59 6.00 -22.82
N THR A 2 -13.00 4.84 -23.09
CA THR A 2 -12.85 3.76 -22.12
C THR A 2 -11.91 4.24 -21.02
N SER A 3 -12.48 4.61 -19.87
CA SER A 3 -11.73 4.84 -18.64
C SER A 3 -11.06 3.52 -18.26
N LEU A 4 -9.83 3.31 -18.71
CA LEU A 4 -8.97 2.31 -18.10
C LEU A 4 -8.93 2.63 -16.61
N LEU A 5 -9.35 1.67 -15.78
CA LEU A 5 -9.29 1.81 -14.33
C LEU A 5 -7.82 2.07 -14.00
N ARG A 6 -7.48 3.27 -13.51
CA ARG A 6 -6.08 3.70 -13.27
C ARG A 6 -5.29 2.70 -12.43
N ARG A 7 -6.00 1.97 -11.56
CA ARG A 7 -5.53 0.78 -10.84
C ARG A 7 -4.95 -0.27 -11.79
N GLU A 8 -5.65 -0.65 -12.84
CA GLU A 8 -5.18 -1.59 -13.86
C GLU A 8 -3.94 -1.06 -14.59
N PHE A 9 -3.81 0.26 -14.79
CA PHE A 9 -2.61 0.86 -15.37
C PHE A 9 -1.40 0.78 -14.42
N LEU A 10 -1.57 1.15 -13.15
CA LEU A 10 -0.54 1.00 -12.12
C LEU A 10 -0.14 -0.46 -11.95
N LEU A 11 -1.11 -1.36 -11.84
CA LEU A 11 -0.88 -2.80 -11.71
C LEU A 11 -0.15 -3.37 -12.94
N ARG A 12 -0.48 -2.92 -14.16
CA ARG A 12 0.22 -3.32 -15.39
C ARG A 12 1.62 -2.75 -15.48
N ALA A 13 1.81 -1.49 -15.06
CA ALA A 13 3.12 -0.84 -15.08
C ALA A 13 4.08 -1.50 -14.08
N LEU A 14 3.60 -1.81 -12.87
CA LEU A 14 4.36 -2.55 -11.86
C LEU A 14 4.66 -3.98 -12.32
N ALA A 15 3.71 -4.68 -12.96
CA ALA A 15 3.96 -5.98 -13.58
C ALA A 15 5.01 -5.92 -14.71
N ALA A 16 5.09 -4.80 -15.46
CA ALA A 16 6.09 -4.59 -16.49
C ALA A 16 7.50 -4.27 -15.93
N CYS A 17 7.59 -3.75 -14.69
CA CYS A 17 8.86 -3.49 -14.01
C CYS A 17 9.38 -4.65 -13.16
N GLY A 18 8.57 -5.69 -12.91
CA GLY A 18 8.92 -6.82 -12.03
C GLY A 18 8.82 -8.18 -12.72
N THR A 19 9.80 -8.53 -13.55
CA THR A 19 10.06 -9.93 -13.92
C THR A 19 11.53 -10.27 -13.70
N VAL A 20 11.89 -10.46 -12.43
CA VAL A 20 12.88 -11.47 -12.07
C VAL A 20 12.11 -12.51 -11.27
N ALA A 21 11.72 -13.59 -11.95
CA ALA A 21 10.89 -14.64 -11.39
C ALA A 21 11.66 -15.43 -10.32
N TYR A 22 11.21 -15.36 -9.08
CA TYR A 22 11.37 -16.46 -8.12
C TYR A 22 9.98 -16.92 -7.68
N ALA A 23 9.63 -18.12 -8.13
CA ALA A 23 8.39 -18.79 -7.78
C ALA A 23 8.54 -19.45 -6.41
N SER A 24 7.59 -19.21 -5.51
CA SER A 24 7.22 -20.18 -4.48
C SER A 24 5.76 -19.98 -4.06
N ALA A 25 5.05 -21.10 -3.96
CA ALA A 25 3.60 -21.20 -3.90
C ALA A 25 3.03 -21.39 -2.48
N GLY A 26 1.84 -20.80 -2.25
CA GLY A 26 0.75 -21.30 -1.37
C GLY A 26 0.74 -20.87 0.11
N PRO A 27 -0.35 -21.16 0.88
CA PRO A 27 -1.77 -21.29 0.53
C PRO A 27 -2.69 -20.26 1.23
N ARG A 28 -3.98 -20.27 0.84
CA ARG A 28 -5.09 -19.48 1.40
C ARG A 28 -5.59 -20.02 2.76
N GLY A 29 -5.92 -19.10 3.68
CA GLY A 29 -7.02 -19.27 4.64
C GLY A 29 -6.68 -18.93 6.10
N ALA A 30 -7.41 -17.96 6.67
CA ALA A 30 -8.09 -18.03 7.97
C ALA A 30 -8.42 -16.62 8.49
N GLU A 31 -9.70 -16.38 8.77
CA GLU A 31 -10.24 -15.18 9.38
C GLU A 31 -9.95 -15.16 10.89
N ALA A 32 -9.55 -14.00 11.43
CA ALA A 32 -9.69 -13.71 12.86
C ALA A 32 -9.86 -12.20 13.09
N ALA A 33 -10.95 -11.86 13.77
CA ALA A 33 -11.32 -10.52 14.18
C ALA A 33 -10.49 -10.05 15.39
N GLY A 34 -9.94 -8.84 15.30
CA GLY A 34 -9.15 -8.17 16.33
C GLY A 34 -8.16 -7.26 15.63
N ALA A 35 -7.99 -6.01 16.04
CA ALA A 35 -7.05 -5.10 15.39
C ALA A 35 -5.62 -5.63 15.59
N VAL A 36 -5.05 -6.24 14.54
CA VAL A 36 -3.74 -6.90 14.58
C VAL A 36 -2.66 -5.95 14.05
N PRO A 37 -1.55 -5.72 14.77
CA PRO A 37 -0.30 -5.27 14.16
C PRO A 37 0.06 -6.26 13.03
N GLY A 38 0.07 -5.78 11.78
CA GLY A 38 0.14 -6.64 10.57
C GLY A 38 -1.06 -6.46 9.63
N ALA A 39 -2.17 -5.88 10.12
CA ALA A 39 -3.31 -5.51 9.29
C ALA A 39 -2.91 -4.53 8.18
N ALA A 40 -2.10 -3.51 8.47
CA ALA A 40 -1.69 -2.53 7.47
C ALA A 40 -0.92 -3.15 6.29
N ARG A 41 0.01 -4.08 6.58
CA ARG A 41 0.76 -4.82 5.56
C ARG A 41 -0.17 -5.74 4.75
N SER A 42 -1.03 -6.49 5.44
CA SER A 42 -2.02 -7.37 4.80
C SER A 42 -3.02 -6.61 3.92
N ILE A 43 -3.47 -5.43 4.35
CA ILE A 43 -4.33 -4.55 3.55
C ILE A 43 -3.57 -3.98 2.34
N SER A 44 -2.31 -3.56 2.51
CA SER A 44 -1.47 -3.12 1.40
C SER A 44 -1.30 -4.25 0.36
N ALA A 45 -0.98 -5.47 0.79
CA ALA A 45 -0.91 -6.65 -0.07
C ALA A 45 -2.26 -6.94 -0.76
N GLY A 46 -3.38 -6.88 -0.04
CA GLY A 46 -4.71 -7.06 -0.61
C GLY A 46 -5.10 -5.96 -1.63
N TYR A 47 -4.54 -4.76 -1.49
CA TYR A 47 -4.78 -3.64 -2.39
C TYR A 47 -3.98 -3.78 -3.70
N PHE A 48 -2.68 -4.12 -3.60
CA PHE A 48 -1.77 -4.20 -4.75
C PHE A 48 -1.66 -5.60 -5.38
N GLY A 49 -2.16 -6.65 -4.73
CA GLY A 49 -2.01 -8.03 -5.18
C GLY A 49 -0.55 -8.51 -5.10
N ASP A 50 -0.10 -9.26 -6.10
CA ASP A 50 1.20 -9.95 -6.09
C ASP A 50 2.42 -9.03 -6.33
N GLN A 51 2.24 -7.71 -6.31
CA GLN A 51 3.26 -6.72 -6.72
C GLN A 51 4.11 -6.22 -5.55
N VAL A 52 4.38 -7.11 -4.59
CA VAL A 52 4.95 -6.76 -3.28
C VAL A 52 6.29 -6.03 -3.42
N ASP A 53 7.20 -6.52 -4.27
CA ASP A 53 8.54 -5.93 -4.42
C ASP A 53 8.48 -4.51 -4.97
N ALA A 54 7.67 -4.30 -6.01
CA ALA A 54 7.55 -2.99 -6.65
C ALA A 54 6.89 -1.96 -5.71
N VAL A 55 5.91 -2.40 -4.91
CA VAL A 55 5.27 -1.57 -3.88
C VAL A 55 6.26 -1.17 -2.78
N ARG A 56 7.13 -2.10 -2.34
CA ARG A 56 8.17 -1.81 -1.34
C ARG A 56 9.18 -0.78 -1.85
N VAL A 57 9.65 -0.93 -3.09
CA VAL A 57 10.58 0.04 -3.72
C VAL A 57 9.97 1.46 -3.75
N ILE A 58 8.69 1.59 -4.12
CA ILE A 58 8.00 2.88 -4.10
C ILE A 58 7.85 3.40 -2.66
N GLY A 59 7.56 2.52 -1.70
CA GLY A 59 7.47 2.87 -0.29
C GLY A 59 8.79 3.44 0.25
N GLU A 60 9.91 2.80 -0.06
CA GLU A 60 11.25 3.26 0.35
C GLU A 60 11.60 4.61 -0.29
N ALA A 61 11.33 4.76 -1.59
CA ALA A 61 11.55 6.02 -2.28
C ALA A 61 10.68 7.15 -1.70
N HIS A 62 9.43 6.85 -1.33
CA HIS A 62 8.55 7.81 -0.68
C HIS A 62 9.09 8.26 0.68
N LEU A 63 9.55 7.34 1.53
CA LEU A 63 10.13 7.68 2.84
C LEU A 63 11.43 8.47 2.70
N ARG A 64 12.30 8.10 1.76
CA ARG A 64 13.53 8.83 1.45
C ARG A 64 13.25 10.27 1.05
N GLN A 65 12.22 10.49 0.22
CA GLN A 65 11.78 11.84 -0.18
C GLN A 65 11.26 12.67 1.00
N LEU A 66 10.65 12.02 2.00
CA LEU A 66 10.22 12.68 3.25
C LEU A 66 11.38 12.92 4.23
N GLY A 67 12.58 12.42 3.95
CA GLY A 67 13.72 12.45 4.89
C GLY A 67 13.48 11.59 6.13
N VAL A 68 12.68 10.53 6.00
CA VAL A 68 12.28 9.65 7.10
C VAL A 68 13.04 8.34 7.01
N GLU A 69 13.77 8.00 8.07
CA GLU A 69 14.39 6.68 8.21
C GLU A 69 13.32 5.58 8.31
N ALA A 70 13.57 4.45 7.64
CA ALA A 70 12.64 3.32 7.53
C ALA A 70 12.56 2.50 8.83
N GLY A 71 12.08 3.12 9.90
CA GLY A 71 11.73 2.45 11.16
C GLY A 71 10.22 2.37 11.36
N ASP A 72 9.75 1.30 12.02
CA ASP A 72 8.33 1.01 12.23
C ASP A 72 7.52 2.20 12.76
N ALA A 73 8.03 2.88 13.80
CA ALA A 73 7.38 4.05 14.39
C ALA A 73 7.31 5.24 13.40
N SER A 74 8.37 5.43 12.63
CA SER A 74 8.48 6.48 11.62
C SER A 74 7.52 6.24 10.45
N ILE A 75 7.43 4.99 9.97
CA ILE A 75 6.49 4.56 8.92
C ILE A 75 5.05 4.80 9.36
N ARG A 76 4.67 4.35 10.57
CA ARG A 76 3.33 4.56 11.13
C ARG A 76 3.02 6.04 11.31
N SER A 77 4.01 6.85 11.69
CA SER A 77 3.85 8.30 11.83
C SER A 77 3.64 8.98 10.47
N ALA A 78 4.42 8.63 9.45
CA ALA A 78 4.32 9.19 8.10
C ALA A 78 2.99 8.84 7.42
N ALA A 79 2.51 7.60 7.62
CA ALA A 79 1.27 7.08 7.04
C ALA A 79 0.05 7.15 8.00
N ARG A 80 0.11 7.98 9.05
CA ARG A 80 -0.87 7.98 10.15
C ARG A 80 -2.33 8.09 9.70
N THR A 81 -2.61 8.98 8.75
CA THR A 81 -3.98 9.19 8.24
C THR A 81 -4.51 7.94 7.54
N THR A 82 -3.69 7.34 6.69
CA THR A 82 -4.01 6.12 5.94
C THR A 82 -4.14 4.92 6.89
N LEU A 83 -3.23 4.80 7.87
CA LEU A 83 -3.30 3.77 8.90
C LEU A 83 -4.60 3.87 9.72
N ALA A 84 -4.97 5.07 10.17
CA ALA A 84 -6.21 5.27 10.93
C ALA A 84 -7.47 5.00 10.08
N MET A 85 -7.39 5.03 8.74
CA MET A 85 -8.48 4.61 7.87
C MET A 85 -8.61 3.09 7.85
N ILE A 86 -7.48 2.38 7.78
CA ILE A 86 -7.41 0.92 7.84
C ILE A 86 -7.94 0.42 9.18
N GLU A 87 -7.50 1.02 10.30
CA GLU A 87 -7.91 0.62 11.66
C GLU A 87 -9.41 0.84 11.94
N ARG A 88 -10.04 1.82 11.28
CA ARG A 88 -11.50 2.05 11.38
C ARG A 88 -12.31 1.05 10.58
N ALA A 89 -11.71 0.37 9.61
CA ALA A 89 -12.41 -0.63 8.83
C ALA A 89 -12.59 -1.92 9.64
N ARG A 90 -13.79 -2.49 9.61
CA ARG A 90 -14.11 -3.73 10.33
C ARG A 90 -13.57 -4.99 9.65
N ASP A 91 -13.32 -4.90 8.35
CA ASP A 91 -12.88 -6.00 7.50
C ASP A 91 -12.04 -5.47 6.32
N GLN A 92 -11.27 -6.36 5.71
CA GLN A 92 -10.38 -6.01 4.59
C GLN A 92 -11.12 -5.45 3.36
N PRO A 93 -12.24 -6.03 2.89
CA PRO A 93 -13.00 -5.44 1.78
C PRO A 93 -13.47 -4.01 2.03
N ARG A 94 -13.90 -3.67 3.26
CA ARG A 94 -14.26 -2.30 3.63
C ARG A 94 -13.04 -1.38 3.66
N ALA A 95 -11.90 -1.85 4.16
CA ALA A 95 -10.66 -1.08 4.15
C ALA A 95 -10.26 -0.72 2.72
N ILE A 96 -10.24 -1.71 1.81
CA ILE A 96 -9.90 -1.50 0.40
C ILE A 96 -10.84 -0.48 -0.24
N ARG A 97 -12.17 -0.60 -0.05
CA ARG A 97 -13.13 0.37 -0.60
C ARG A 97 -12.91 1.78 -0.06
N ALA A 98 -12.61 1.92 1.23
CA ALA A 98 -12.34 3.22 1.84
C ALA A 98 -11.06 3.85 1.25
N LEU A 99 -10.02 3.04 1.05
CA LEU A 99 -8.77 3.46 0.43
C LEU A 99 -8.99 3.88 -1.04
N GLU A 100 -9.72 3.09 -1.85
CA GLU A 100 -10.05 3.46 -3.24
C GLU A 100 -10.80 4.79 -3.31
N GLN A 101 -11.72 5.05 -2.37
CA GLN A 101 -12.41 6.32 -2.27
C GLN A 101 -11.47 7.47 -1.87
N ALA A 102 -10.55 7.23 -0.94
CA ALA A 102 -9.57 8.22 -0.50
C ALA A 102 -8.59 8.60 -1.62
N VAL A 103 -8.13 7.62 -2.39
CA VAL A 103 -7.29 7.81 -3.58
C VAL A 103 -8.00 8.70 -4.61
N ARG A 104 -9.29 8.44 -4.88
CA ARG A 104 -10.07 9.29 -5.78
C ARG A 104 -10.12 10.73 -5.29
N GLN A 105 -10.41 10.93 -4.01
CA GLN A 105 -10.46 12.26 -3.40
C GLN A 105 -9.09 12.96 -3.40
N ASP A 106 -7.99 12.20 -3.26
CA ASP A 106 -6.65 12.75 -3.34
C ASP A 106 -6.39 13.35 -4.71
N PHE A 107 -6.71 12.64 -5.78
CA PHE A 107 -6.58 13.17 -7.13
C PHE A 107 -7.51 14.38 -7.39
N GLU A 108 -8.78 14.29 -6.98
CA GLU A 108 -9.74 15.41 -7.12
C GLU A 108 -9.28 16.68 -6.39
N ARG A 109 -8.58 16.53 -5.27
CA ARG A 109 -8.05 17.64 -4.46
C ARG A 109 -6.59 18.00 -4.79
N GLY A 110 -5.97 17.34 -5.76
CA GLY A 110 -4.55 17.55 -6.09
C GLY A 110 -3.56 17.11 -5.00
N ARG A 111 -3.97 16.25 -4.06
CA ARG A 111 -3.10 15.65 -3.04
C ARG A 111 -2.31 14.48 -3.63
N THR A 112 -1.46 14.80 -4.59
CA THR A 112 -0.59 13.84 -5.25
C THR A 112 0.86 14.04 -4.83
N VAL A 113 1.64 12.97 -4.88
CA VAL A 113 3.08 13.00 -4.67
C VAL A 113 3.78 12.43 -5.90
N GLN A 114 4.93 12.99 -6.24
CA GLN A 114 5.77 12.47 -7.30
C GLN A 114 6.92 11.67 -6.69
N VAL A 115 6.99 10.37 -6.96
CA VAL A 115 8.01 9.44 -6.47
C VAL A 115 8.70 8.83 -7.66
N GLU A 116 10.00 9.09 -7.85
CA GLU A 116 10.82 8.52 -8.94
C GLU A 116 10.16 8.61 -10.33
N GLY A 117 9.53 9.75 -10.64
CA GLY A 117 8.84 9.97 -11.92
C GLY A 117 7.38 9.50 -11.98
N TRP A 118 6.89 8.81 -10.95
CA TRP A 118 5.49 8.37 -10.84
C TRP A 118 4.65 9.38 -10.08
N ILE A 119 3.43 9.65 -10.54
CA ILE A 119 2.44 10.44 -9.80
C ILE A 119 1.51 9.47 -9.07
N LEU A 120 1.56 9.48 -7.75
CA LEU A 120 0.68 8.70 -6.88
C LEU A 120 -0.24 9.63 -6.10
N SER A 121 -1.41 9.13 -5.68
CA SER A 121 -2.12 9.78 -4.59
C SER A 121 -1.31 9.71 -3.29
N LYS A 122 -1.51 10.66 -2.37
CA LYS A 122 -0.88 10.60 -1.04
C LYS A 122 -1.24 9.29 -0.32
N THR A 123 -2.49 8.84 -0.45
CA THR A 123 -2.95 7.57 0.13
C THR A 123 -2.20 6.36 -0.45
N GLU A 124 -1.98 6.30 -1.77
CA GLU A 124 -1.21 5.20 -2.38
C GLU A 124 0.25 5.20 -1.93
N ALA A 125 0.89 6.36 -1.85
CA ALA A 125 2.25 6.46 -1.37
C ALA A 125 2.38 6.02 0.10
N ASP A 126 1.39 6.35 0.93
CA ASP A 126 1.31 5.86 2.31
C ASP A 126 1.11 4.35 2.39
N LEU A 127 0.26 3.78 1.53
CA LEU A 127 0.08 2.32 1.46
C LEU A 127 1.36 1.60 1.02
N CYS A 128 2.12 2.19 0.10
CA CYS A 128 3.43 1.67 -0.29
C CYS A 128 4.40 1.68 0.89
N ALA A 129 4.45 2.78 1.67
CA ALA A 129 5.27 2.84 2.88
C ALA A 129 4.83 1.82 3.95
N LEU A 130 3.52 1.63 4.15
CA LEU A 130 2.98 0.64 5.08
C LEU A 130 3.33 -0.82 4.70
N SER A 131 3.67 -1.09 3.44
CA SER A 131 4.14 -2.43 3.00
C SER A 131 5.51 -2.81 3.56
N LEU A 132 6.26 -1.83 4.08
CA LEU A 132 7.59 -2.01 4.65
C LEU A 132 7.56 -2.50 6.10
N LEU A 133 6.42 -2.35 6.79
CA LEU A 133 6.26 -2.85 8.16
C LEU A 133 6.47 -4.37 8.19
N GLU A 134 7.18 -4.86 9.19
CA GLU A 134 7.31 -6.29 9.43
C GLU A 134 6.00 -6.85 10.02
N ASP A 135 5.64 -8.08 9.64
CA ASP A 135 4.65 -8.83 10.40
C ASP A 135 5.34 -9.24 11.70
N ASP A 136 4.85 -8.75 12.83
CA ASP A 136 5.38 -9.06 14.16
C ASP A 136 4.99 -10.50 14.51
N LEU A 137 5.60 -11.49 13.82
CA LEU A 137 5.46 -12.93 14.07
C LEU A 137 6.61 -13.46 14.95
N SER A 138 7.38 -12.58 15.58
CA SER A 138 8.49 -12.97 16.45
C SER A 138 8.62 -12.04 17.65
N ARG A 139 7.67 -12.13 18.59
CA ARG A 139 7.93 -11.83 20.00
C ARG A 139 7.00 -12.60 20.94
#